data_AF-A0A920AHM5-F1
#
_entry.id   AF-A0A920AHM5-F1
#
_cell.length_a   1.000
_cell.length_b   1.000
_cell.length_c   1.000
_cell.angle_alpha   90.00
_cell.angle_beta   90.00
_cell.angle_gamma   90.00
#
_symmetry.space_group_name_H-M   'P 1'
#
loop_
_entity.id
_entity.type
_entity.pdbx_description
1 polymer ?
#
loop_
_entity_poly.entity_id
_entity_poly.type
_entity_poly.pdbx_seq_one_letter_code
_entity_poly.pdbx_strand_id
1 'polypeptide(L)'
;MIPAVDGHDPAAVEAALLAAKAETERPTLVCCKTVIGKGSPNKQGTESCHGAALGEDEIALTREALGWHHDPFVIPDEVREAWDRRPAGARWKPSGSRALMPIARPTPTWQMSSETTPR
;
A
#
# COMPACT_ATOMS: atom_id res chain seq x y z
N MET A 1 6.18 -20.15 1.66
CA MET A 1 4.86 -19.64 1.25
C MET A 1 3.89 -19.91 2.38
N ILE A 2 3.01 -18.95 2.69
CA ILE A 2 1.91 -19.10 3.64
C ILE A 2 0.60 -19.03 2.81
N PRO A 3 -0.01 -20.18 2.46
CA PRO A 3 -1.20 -20.20 1.60
C PRO A 3 -2.49 -19.92 2.39
N ALA A 4 -3.54 -19.55 1.67
CA ALA A 4 -4.93 -19.52 2.16
C ALA A 4 -5.18 -18.65 3.42
N VAL A 5 -4.47 -17.53 3.56
CA VAL A 5 -4.74 -16.56 4.63
C VAL A 5 -6.04 -15.83 4.29
N ASP A 6 -7.00 -15.77 5.22
CA ASP A 6 -8.17 -14.92 5.01
C ASP A 6 -7.74 -13.45 5.08
N GLY A 7 -7.83 -12.74 3.94
CA GLY A 7 -7.43 -11.35 3.85
C GLY A 7 -8.41 -10.37 4.50
N HIS A 8 -9.58 -10.85 4.94
CA HIS A 8 -10.58 -10.06 5.68
C HIS A 8 -10.56 -10.33 7.19
N ASP A 9 -9.66 -11.17 7.67
CA ASP A 9 -9.40 -11.40 9.10
C ASP A 9 -8.05 -10.75 9.51
N PRO A 10 -8.08 -9.62 10.24
CA PRO A 10 -6.86 -8.96 10.70
C PRO A 10 -5.94 -9.86 11.55
N ALA A 11 -6.50 -10.77 12.33
CA ALA A 11 -5.71 -11.67 13.18
C ALA A 11 -4.98 -12.73 12.35
N ALA A 12 -5.64 -13.29 11.32
CA ALA A 12 -5.00 -14.20 10.37
C ALA A 12 -3.86 -13.51 9.61
N VAL A 13 -4.06 -12.27 9.18
CA VAL A 13 -3.02 -11.47 8.50
C VAL A 13 -1.85 -11.19 9.45
N GLU A 14 -2.12 -10.78 10.70
CA GLU A 14 -1.07 -10.53 11.70
C GLU A 14 -0.23 -11.78 11.97
N ALA A 15 -0.87 -12.93 12.19
CA ALA A 15 -0.19 -14.21 12.40
C ALA A 15 0.70 -14.58 11.21
N ALA A 16 0.20 -14.40 9.96
CA ALA A 16 0.98 -14.65 8.76
C ALA A 16 2.19 -13.72 8.63
N LEU A 17 2.03 -12.44 8.96
CA LEU A 17 3.12 -11.45 8.92
C LEU A 17 4.18 -11.73 10.00
N LEU A 18 3.78 -12.15 11.20
CA LEU A 18 4.71 -12.54 12.26
C LEU A 18 5.52 -13.79 11.86
N ALA A 19 4.86 -14.80 11.30
CA ALA A 19 5.54 -15.99 10.76
C ALA A 19 6.50 -15.63 9.61
N ALA A 20 6.08 -14.74 8.70
CA ALA A 20 6.92 -14.28 7.61
C ALA A 20 8.16 -13.49 8.08
N LYS A 21 8.05 -12.73 9.18
CA LYS A 21 9.19 -12.02 9.80
C LYS A 21 10.14 -12.94 10.55
N ALA A 22 9.64 -14.05 11.08
CA ALA A 22 10.46 -15.04 11.78
C ALA A 22 11.30 -15.90 10.81
N GLU A 23 10.90 -15.97 9.54
CA GLU A 23 11.68 -16.62 8.48
C GLU A 23 12.91 -15.76 8.11
N THR A 24 14.11 -16.29 8.35
CA THR A 24 15.38 -15.59 8.12
C THR A 24 16.18 -16.13 6.95
N GLU A 25 15.81 -17.28 6.37
CA GLU A 25 16.63 -17.97 5.37
C GLU A 25 16.18 -17.69 3.92
N ARG A 26 14.94 -17.22 3.74
CA ARG A 26 14.33 -17.05 2.41
C ARG A 26 13.23 -15.99 2.40
N PRO A 27 12.87 -15.45 1.22
CA PRO A 27 11.69 -14.61 1.10
C PRO A 27 10.40 -15.41 1.35
N THR A 28 9.38 -14.73 1.91
CA THR A 28 8.07 -15.31 2.17
C THR A 28 7.00 -14.69 1.27
N LEU A 29 6.27 -15.52 0.54
CA LEU A 29 5.01 -15.17 -0.14
C LEU A 29 3.82 -15.51 0.77
N VAL A 30 2.99 -14.53 1.10
CA VAL A 30 1.73 -14.70 1.83
C VAL A 30 0.57 -14.59 0.83
N CYS A 31 -0.23 -15.64 0.69
CA CYS A 31 -1.35 -15.67 -0.25
C CYS A 31 -2.65 -15.34 0.48
N CYS A 32 -3.00 -14.05 0.51
CA CYS A 32 -4.26 -13.58 1.06
C CYS A 32 -5.42 -13.84 0.08
N LYS A 33 -6.44 -14.54 0.55
CA LYS A 33 -7.71 -14.71 -0.15
C LYS A 33 -8.61 -13.52 0.21
N THR A 34 -8.98 -12.74 -0.80
CA THR A 34 -9.86 -11.58 -0.64
C THR A 34 -11.05 -11.69 -1.59
N VAL A 35 -12.00 -10.75 -1.43
CA VAL A 35 -13.12 -10.54 -2.35
C VAL A 35 -12.93 -9.13 -2.90
N ILE A 36 -12.74 -8.99 -4.20
CA ILE A 36 -12.62 -7.67 -4.82
C ILE A 36 -13.91 -6.87 -4.60
N GLY A 37 -13.81 -5.57 -4.31
CA GLY A 37 -14.99 -4.74 -4.05
C GLY A 37 -15.80 -5.15 -2.81
N LYS A 38 -15.22 -5.92 -1.86
CA LYS A 38 -15.89 -6.37 -0.63
C LYS A 38 -16.70 -5.23 0.02
N GLY A 39 -17.96 -5.51 0.32
CA GLY A 39 -18.89 -4.54 0.92
C GLY A 39 -19.89 -3.96 -0.08
N SER A 40 -19.55 -3.90 -1.38
CA SER A 40 -20.50 -3.52 -2.44
C SER A 40 -21.47 -4.67 -2.70
N PRO A 41 -22.76 -4.54 -2.36
CA PRO A 41 -23.69 -5.68 -2.42
C PRO A 41 -23.86 -6.25 -3.83
N ASN A 42 -23.87 -5.40 -4.86
CA ASN A 42 -24.13 -5.84 -6.23
C ASN A 42 -22.85 -6.06 -7.05
N LYS A 43 -21.71 -5.49 -6.65
CA LYS A 43 -20.48 -5.55 -7.46
C LYS A 43 -19.32 -6.29 -6.80
N GLN A 44 -19.36 -6.61 -5.51
CA GLN A 44 -18.30 -7.40 -4.88
C GLN A 44 -18.12 -8.75 -5.58
N GLY A 45 -16.87 -9.18 -5.77
CA GLY A 45 -16.53 -10.44 -6.43
C GLY A 45 -16.66 -10.43 -7.96
N THR A 46 -16.99 -9.29 -8.57
CA THR A 46 -17.15 -9.15 -10.04
C THR A 46 -16.06 -8.26 -10.63
N GLU A 47 -15.79 -8.40 -11.92
CA GLU A 47 -14.87 -7.54 -12.68
C GLU A 47 -15.34 -6.09 -12.76
N SER A 48 -16.65 -5.84 -12.63
CA SER A 48 -17.25 -4.51 -12.75
C SER A 48 -16.75 -3.51 -11.70
N CYS A 49 -16.25 -3.99 -10.54
CA CYS A 49 -15.65 -3.15 -9.51
C CYS A 49 -14.14 -2.93 -9.68
N HIS A 50 -13.51 -3.50 -10.71
CA HIS A 50 -12.06 -3.44 -10.89
C HIS A 50 -11.57 -2.07 -11.38
N GLY A 51 -12.18 -1.56 -12.45
CA GLY A 51 -11.66 -0.40 -13.19
C GLY A 51 -12.65 0.74 -13.41
N ALA A 52 -13.86 0.63 -12.87
CA ALA A 52 -14.91 1.63 -13.03
C ALA A 52 -15.41 2.13 -11.68
N ALA A 53 -15.90 3.37 -11.66
CA ALA A 53 -16.60 3.90 -10.50
C ALA A 53 -17.82 3.02 -10.15
N LEU A 54 -18.09 2.85 -8.86
CA LEU A 54 -19.23 2.04 -8.41
C LEU A 54 -20.57 2.66 -8.83
N GLY A 55 -20.67 3.99 -8.86
CA GLY A 55 -21.91 4.73 -9.08
C GLY A 55 -22.59 5.10 -7.76
N GLU A 56 -23.35 6.19 -7.75
CA GLU A 56 -23.90 6.79 -6.52
C GLU A 56 -24.80 5.83 -5.74
N ASP A 57 -25.69 5.12 -6.43
CA ASP A 57 -26.59 4.13 -5.82
C ASP A 57 -25.80 3.00 -5.14
N GLU A 58 -24.79 2.47 -5.82
CA GLU A 58 -23.98 1.37 -5.29
C GLU A 58 -23.11 1.83 -4.11
N ILE A 59 -22.63 3.09 -4.15
CA ILE A 59 -21.89 3.68 -3.03
C ILE A 59 -22.80 3.80 -1.79
N ALA A 60 -24.06 4.23 -1.96
CA ALA A 60 -25.01 4.32 -0.85
C ALA A 60 -25.26 2.95 -0.19
N LEU A 61 -25.49 1.92 -1.01
CA LEU A 61 -25.65 0.54 -0.54
C LEU A 61 -24.38 -0.01 0.13
N THR A 62 -23.21 0.31 -0.41
CA THR A 62 -21.92 -0.10 0.16
C THR A 62 -21.71 0.52 1.54
N ARG A 63 -22.06 1.81 1.69
CA ARG A 63 -21.98 2.51 2.98
C ARG A 63 -22.89 1.87 4.02
N GLU A 64 -24.13 1.58 3.66
CA GLU A 64 -25.08 0.89 4.53
C GLU A 64 -24.56 -0.49 4.94
N ALA A 65 -24.10 -1.30 3.97
CA ALA A 65 -23.58 -2.64 4.22
C ALA A 65 -22.34 -2.66 5.15
N LEU A 66 -21.52 -1.60 5.13
CA LEU A 66 -20.35 -1.44 5.98
C LEU A 66 -20.64 -0.73 7.31
N GLY A 67 -21.86 -0.23 7.52
CA GLY A 67 -22.18 0.64 8.67
C GLY A 67 -21.43 1.97 8.65
N TRP A 68 -21.02 2.44 7.46
CA TRP A 68 -20.28 3.69 7.29
C TRP A 68 -21.23 4.85 7.02
N HIS A 69 -21.52 5.63 8.05
CA HIS A 69 -22.53 6.71 7.99
C HIS A 69 -21.94 8.11 7.69
N HIS A 70 -20.66 8.20 7.34
CA HIS A 70 -20.01 9.49 7.07
C HIS A 70 -20.04 9.85 5.58
N ASP A 71 -20.24 11.15 5.33
CA ASP A 71 -20.24 11.76 4.00
C ASP A 71 -18.92 11.54 3.23
N PRO A 72 -18.93 11.69 1.89
CA PRO A 72 -17.70 11.66 1.11
C PRO A 72 -16.61 12.56 1.71
N PHE A 73 -15.43 11.98 1.92
CA PHE A 73 -14.25 12.68 2.45
C PHE A 73 -14.36 13.17 3.91
N VAL A 74 -15.40 12.76 4.65
CA VAL A 74 -15.52 13.00 6.10
C VAL A 74 -14.99 11.78 6.86
N ILE A 75 -13.97 12.00 7.69
CA ILE A 75 -13.35 10.96 8.53
C ILE A 75 -13.54 11.35 10.00
N PRO A 76 -14.10 10.46 10.85
CA PRO A 76 -14.23 10.70 12.29
C PRO A 76 -12.88 10.93 12.96
N ASP A 77 -12.87 11.78 13.99
CA ASP A 77 -11.64 12.07 14.74
C ASP A 77 -11.03 10.82 15.39
N GLU A 78 -11.86 9.91 15.89
CA GLU A 78 -11.40 8.62 16.45
C GLU A 78 -10.61 7.79 15.42
N VAL A 79 -11.07 7.76 14.17
CA VAL A 79 -10.38 7.05 13.08
C VAL A 79 -9.10 7.80 12.71
N ARG A 80 -9.17 9.13 12.56
CA ARG A 80 -8.01 9.97 12.27
C ARG A 80 -6.91 9.79 13.31
N GLU A 81 -7.27 9.73 14.59
CA GLU A 81 -6.34 9.57 15.71
C GLU A 81 -5.76 8.17 15.77
N ALA A 82 -6.58 7.12 15.57
CA ALA A 82 -6.10 5.75 15.50
C ALA A 82 -5.08 5.54 14.35
N TRP A 83 -5.22 6.30 13.27
CA TRP A 83 -4.31 6.27 12.12
C TRP A 83 -3.11 7.22 12.21
N ASP A 84 -3.05 8.14 13.19
CA ASP A 84 -1.94 9.09 13.30
C ASP A 84 -0.64 8.42 13.76
N ARG A 85 0.23 8.12 12.80
CA ARG A 85 1.57 7.55 13.05
C ARG A 85 2.69 8.58 13.05
N ARG A 86 2.41 9.89 12.97
CA ARG A 86 3.46 10.93 13.01
C ARG A 86 4.30 10.87 14.28
N PRO A 87 3.74 10.65 15.49
CA PRO A 87 4.55 10.55 16.71
C PRO A 87 5.49 9.33 16.70
N ALA A 88 5.00 8.18 16.25
CA ALA A 88 5.81 6.96 16.12
C ALA A 88 6.90 7.13 15.06
N GLY A 89 6.57 7.73 13.92
CA GLY A 89 7.53 8.04 12.85
C GLY A 89 8.61 9.01 13.31
N ALA A 90 8.28 10.02 14.11
CA ALA A 90 9.25 10.96 14.68
C ALA A 90 10.25 10.26 15.62
N ARG A 91 9.79 9.26 16.39
CA ARG A 91 10.67 8.43 17.24
C ARG A 91 11.59 7.51 16.44
N TRP A 92 11.12 7.02 15.28
CA TRP A 92 11.88 6.08 14.46
C TRP A 92 12.86 6.78 13.51
N LYS A 93 12.67 8.08 13.23
CA LYS A 93 13.68 8.90 12.56
C LYS A 93 14.94 8.92 13.44
N PRO A 94 16.07 8.36 12.98
CA PRO A 94 17.31 8.46 13.74
C PRO A 94 17.66 9.95 13.92
N SER A 95 18.07 10.36 15.12
CA SER A 95 18.50 11.74 15.42
C SER A 95 19.82 12.13 14.74
N GLY A 96 20.27 11.36 13.77
CA GLY A 96 21.46 11.62 12.98
C GLY A 96 21.21 11.09 11.59
N SER A 97 21.37 11.97 10.62
CA SER A 97 21.67 11.65 9.23
C SER A 97 22.83 10.64 9.20
N ARG A 98 22.53 9.35 9.36
CA ARG A 98 23.50 8.29 9.11
C ARG A 98 23.60 8.16 7.60
N ALA A 99 24.42 9.07 7.07
CA ALA A 99 24.94 9.15 5.72
C ALA A 99 24.08 8.43 4.68
N LEU A 100 23.29 9.21 3.94
CA LEU A 100 23.43 9.07 2.49
C LEU A 100 24.93 9.30 2.23
N MET A 101 25.74 8.23 2.24
CA MET A 101 27.05 8.34 1.62
C MET A 101 26.71 8.77 0.19
N PRO A 102 27.14 9.96 -0.26
CA PRO A 102 27.07 10.22 -1.68
C PRO A 102 27.97 9.15 -2.30
N ILE A 103 27.37 8.14 -2.91
CA ILE A 103 28.00 7.51 -4.05
C ILE A 103 28.10 8.65 -5.06
N ALA A 104 29.23 9.36 -5.01
CA ALA A 104 29.66 10.24 -6.06
C ALA A 104 29.77 9.35 -7.30
N ARG A 105 28.66 9.20 -8.02
CA ARG A 105 28.73 8.76 -9.40
C ARG A 105 29.45 9.91 -10.11
N PRO A 106 30.66 9.69 -10.66
CA PRO A 106 31.24 10.71 -11.53
C PRO A 106 30.19 11.01 -12.59
N THR A 107 29.81 12.28 -12.71
CA THR A 107 28.98 12.77 -13.80
C THR A 107 29.64 12.31 -15.09
N PRO A 108 28.95 11.54 -15.96
CA PRO A 108 29.51 11.22 -17.26
C PRO A 108 29.60 12.53 -18.03
N THR A 109 30.81 13.06 -18.19
CA THR A 109 31.09 14.08 -19.18
C THR A 109 30.93 13.42 -20.54
N TRP A 110 29.76 13.59 -21.13
CA TRP A 110 29.58 13.35 -22.56
C TRP A 110 30.43 14.40 -23.29
N GLN A 111 31.67 14.05 -23.62
CA GLN A 111 32.43 14.78 -24.62
C GLN A 111 31.80 14.44 -25.97
N MET A 112 31.00 15.36 -26.51
CA MET A 112 30.72 15.37 -27.94
C MET A 112 32.03 15.68 -28.66
N SER A 113 32.71 14.65 -29.14
CA SER A 113 33.77 14.80 -30.14
C SER A 113 33.13 15.30 -31.43
N SER A 114 33.17 16.61 -31.65
CA SER A 114 32.93 17.20 -32.97
C SER A 114 34.17 16.95 -33.84
N GLU A 115 34.33 15.72 -34.32
CA GLU A 115 35.21 15.46 -35.46
C GLU A 115 34.46 15.86 -36.73
N THR A 116 34.56 17.13 -37.08
CA THR A 116 34.40 17.57 -38.47
C THR A 116 35.57 17.05 -39.26
N THR A 117 35.37 15.95 -40.00
CA THR A 117 36.27 15.54 -41.09
C THR A 117 36.11 16.53 -42.25
N PRO A 118 37.17 17.29 -42.65
CA PRO A 118 37.17 17.96 -43.93
C PRO A 118 37.53 16.96 -45.04
N ARG A 119 37.02 17.26 -46.24
CA ARG A 119 37.03 16.46 -47.48
C ARG A 119 38.34 15.74 -47.81
#